data_AF-A0A9K3L3F7-F1
#
_entry.id   AF-A0A9K3L3F7-F1
#
_cell.length_a   1.000
_cell.length_b   1.000
_cell.length_c   1.000
_cell.angle_alpha   90.00
_cell.angle_beta   90.00
_cell.angle_gamma   90.00
#
_symmetry.space_group_name_H-M   'P 1'
#
loop_
_entity.id
_entity.type
_entity.pdbx_description
1 polymer ?
#
loop_
_entity_poly.entity_id
_entity_poly.type
_entity_poly.pdbx_seq_one_letter_code
_entity_poly.pdbx_strand_id
1 'polypeptide(L)'
;MNPTYAEKEGIDYAATTVQLPGGERVPFLFTVKDLVAKGNGDTFKPGFQMGGDFSVPSYRTGLFLDPKGRGGTTGYDMAVALPGLQSGEEGDDELFKENNKTFDVTTGRIEMEVNKVNKEESEIGGVFVATQLGDTDMGSKVPKKVLTKGIFYARVE
;
A
#
# COMPACT_ATOMS: atom_id res chain seq x y z
N MET A 1 -4.53 -29.48 8.39
CA MET A 1 -4.55 -28.01 8.59
C MET A 1 -4.28 -27.37 7.24
N ASN A 2 -4.99 -26.31 6.90
CA ASN A 2 -4.71 -25.58 5.66
C ASN A 2 -3.38 -24.81 5.83
N PRO A 3 -2.52 -24.78 4.81
CA PRO A 3 -1.25 -24.08 4.89
C PRO A 3 -1.51 -22.58 5.05
N THR A 4 -0.67 -21.94 5.85
CA THR A 4 -0.69 -20.49 6.05
C THR A 4 0.67 -19.95 5.63
N TYR A 5 0.66 -19.01 4.71
CA TYR A 5 1.83 -18.22 4.34
C TYR A 5 1.86 -16.97 5.21
N ALA A 6 2.97 -16.75 5.90
CA ALA A 6 3.24 -15.54 6.65
C ALA A 6 4.48 -14.87 6.04
N GLU A 7 4.27 -13.74 5.38
CA GLU A 7 5.31 -12.92 4.77
C GLU A 7 6.28 -12.38 5.84
N LYS A 8 7.55 -12.18 5.47
CA LYS A 8 8.64 -11.80 6.38
C LYS A 8 9.65 -10.87 5.74
N GLU A 9 10.10 -11.18 4.53
CA GLU A 9 11.21 -10.51 3.87
C GLU A 9 11.04 -10.53 2.34
N GLY A 10 11.79 -9.67 1.67
CA GLY A 10 11.87 -9.60 0.21
C GLY A 10 11.64 -8.19 -0.31
N ILE A 11 11.49 -8.08 -1.63
CA ILE A 11 10.99 -6.85 -2.26
C ILE A 11 9.47 -6.89 -2.16
N ASP A 12 8.97 -6.49 -1.00
CA ASP A 12 7.57 -6.57 -0.60
C ASP A 12 6.77 -5.29 -0.92
N TYR A 13 7.37 -4.34 -1.64
CA TYR A 13 6.69 -3.14 -2.13
C TYR A 13 7.22 -2.64 -3.49
N ALA A 14 6.36 -1.94 -4.22
CA ALA A 14 6.67 -1.21 -5.45
C ALA A 14 5.84 0.08 -5.51
N ALA A 15 6.52 1.23 -5.41
CA ALA A 15 5.88 2.53 -5.59
C ALA A 15 5.50 2.74 -7.06
N THR A 16 4.21 2.86 -7.33
CA THR A 16 3.67 2.92 -8.70
C THR A 16 2.72 4.08 -8.84
N THR A 17 2.69 4.71 -10.01
CA THR A 17 1.68 5.71 -10.36
C THR A 17 0.96 5.29 -11.62
N VAL A 18 -0.36 5.20 -11.56
CA VAL A 18 -1.22 5.00 -12.74
C VAL A 18 -1.92 6.31 -13.08
N GLN A 19 -2.31 6.46 -14.34
CA GLN A 19 -3.05 7.63 -14.81
C GLN A 19 -4.46 7.20 -15.21
N LEU A 20 -5.47 7.83 -14.61
CA LEU A 20 -6.86 7.64 -15.01
C LEU A 20 -7.12 8.31 -16.37
N PRO A 21 -8.14 7.84 -17.11
CA PRO A 21 -8.71 8.63 -18.19
C PRO A 21 -9.06 10.03 -17.68
N GLY A 22 -8.56 11.07 -18.37
CA GLY A 22 -8.69 12.46 -17.91
C GLY A 22 -7.42 13.06 -17.28
N GLY A 23 -6.35 12.27 -17.09
CA GLY A 23 -5.04 12.78 -16.71
C GLY A 23 -4.73 12.80 -15.21
N GLU A 24 -5.71 12.47 -14.37
CA GLU A 24 -5.50 12.34 -12.93
C GLU A 24 -4.49 11.21 -12.63
N ARG A 25 -3.43 11.52 -11.89
CA ARG A 25 -2.42 10.55 -11.45
C ARG A 25 -2.80 9.99 -10.08
N VAL A 26 -2.80 8.67 -9.98
CA VAL A 26 -3.08 7.93 -8.75
C VAL A 26 -1.82 7.18 -8.34
N PRO A 27 -0.97 7.77 -7.47
CA PRO A 27 0.12 7.06 -6.84
C PRO A 27 -0.41 6.08 -5.79
N PHE A 28 0.23 4.93 -5.69
CA PHE A 28 -0.02 3.92 -4.66
C PHE A 28 1.22 3.07 -4.44
N LEU A 29 1.29 2.44 -3.27
CA LEU A 29 2.36 1.52 -2.91
C LEU A 29 1.86 0.09 -3.08
N PHE A 30 2.10 -0.55 -4.23
CA PHE A 30 1.77 -1.97 -4.37
C PHE A 30 2.61 -2.74 -3.35
N THR A 31 2.00 -3.52 -2.47
CA THR A 31 2.74 -4.18 -1.38
C THR A 31 2.09 -5.49 -0.97
N VAL A 32 2.88 -6.34 -0.31
CA VAL A 32 2.45 -7.57 0.36
C VAL A 32 2.99 -7.64 1.79
N LYS A 33 3.36 -6.49 2.37
CA LYS A 33 3.90 -6.38 3.73
C LYS A 33 3.00 -7.03 4.76
N ASP A 34 3.59 -7.85 5.63
CA ASP A 34 2.90 -8.52 6.74
C ASP A 34 1.72 -9.39 6.27
N LEU A 35 1.75 -9.87 5.02
CA LEU A 35 0.70 -10.71 4.46
C LEU A 35 0.58 -12.01 5.27
N VAL A 36 -0.64 -12.30 5.72
CA VAL A 36 -1.01 -13.60 6.27
C VAL A 36 -2.07 -14.23 5.37
N ALA A 37 -1.64 -15.13 4.50
CA ALA A 37 -2.50 -15.77 3.51
C ALA A 37 -2.83 -17.22 3.89
N LYS A 38 -4.10 -17.59 3.84
CA LYS A 38 -4.60 -18.93 4.22
C LYS A 38 -5.06 -19.69 2.99
N GLY A 39 -4.61 -20.94 2.87
CA GLY A 39 -5.03 -21.86 1.82
C GLY A 39 -6.45 -22.38 2.00
N ASN A 40 -7.09 -22.77 0.91
CA ASN A 40 -8.41 -23.41 0.91
C ASN A 40 -8.38 -24.96 0.97
N GLY A 41 -7.20 -25.57 1.00
CA GLY A 41 -6.98 -27.02 1.09
C GLY A 41 -5.59 -27.34 1.62
N ASP A 42 -5.14 -28.59 1.49
CA ASP A 42 -3.85 -29.08 2.01
C ASP A 42 -2.77 -29.26 0.92
N THR A 43 -3.18 -29.37 -0.34
CA THR A 43 -2.31 -29.77 -1.45
C THR A 43 -2.31 -28.70 -2.53
N PHE A 44 -1.11 -28.26 -2.95
CA PHE A 44 -0.94 -27.40 -4.11
C PHE A 44 -1.32 -28.15 -5.40
N LYS A 45 -2.40 -27.72 -6.03
CA LYS A 45 -2.93 -28.24 -7.29
C LYS A 45 -3.59 -27.09 -8.07
N PRO A 46 -3.80 -27.24 -9.38
CA PRO A 46 -4.62 -26.28 -10.13
C PRO A 46 -5.97 -26.04 -9.44
N GLY A 47 -6.33 -24.78 -9.23
CA GLY A 47 -7.52 -24.35 -8.47
C GLY A 47 -7.33 -24.24 -6.95
N PHE A 48 -6.14 -24.54 -6.42
CA PHE A 48 -5.81 -24.22 -5.04
C PHE A 48 -5.79 -22.70 -4.87
N GLN A 49 -6.49 -22.19 -3.86
CA GLN A 49 -6.58 -20.76 -3.60
C GLN A 49 -5.98 -20.42 -2.25
N MET A 50 -5.35 -19.25 -2.18
CA MET A 50 -4.77 -18.70 -0.97
C MET A 50 -5.05 -17.20 -0.91
N GLY A 51 -5.56 -16.73 0.23
CA GLY A 51 -5.96 -15.33 0.37
C GLY A 51 -5.73 -14.80 1.76
N GLY A 52 -5.51 -13.50 1.84
CA GLY A 52 -5.12 -12.85 3.10
C GLY A 52 -5.14 -11.34 3.02
N ASP A 53 -5.11 -10.75 4.20
CA ASP A 53 -4.98 -9.31 4.36
C ASP A 53 -3.50 -8.97 4.58
N PHE A 54 -3.09 -7.78 4.14
CA PHE A 54 -1.73 -7.25 4.24
C PHE A 54 -1.73 -5.77 4.63
N SER A 55 -0.61 -5.31 5.17
CA SER A 55 -0.41 -3.93 5.59
C SER A 55 -0.06 -3.03 4.40
N VAL A 56 -0.71 -1.88 4.31
CA VAL A 56 -0.42 -0.84 3.31
C VAL A 56 0.03 0.41 4.07
N PRO A 57 1.35 0.57 4.29
CA PRO A 57 1.86 1.75 4.95
C PRO A 57 1.71 2.99 4.06
N SER A 58 1.84 4.17 4.66
CA SER A 58 1.83 5.44 3.93
C SER A 58 2.82 5.41 2.77
N TYR A 59 2.39 5.97 1.63
CA TYR A 59 3.23 6.09 0.43
C TYR A 59 4.52 6.90 0.70
N ARG A 60 4.46 7.83 1.65
CA ARG A 60 5.61 8.64 2.09
C ARG A 60 5.88 8.44 3.57
N THR A 61 7.17 8.34 3.92
CA THR A 61 7.61 8.22 5.32
C THR A 61 7.72 9.59 5.98
N GLY A 62 7.88 9.61 7.31
CA GLY A 62 7.87 10.85 8.10
C GLY A 62 8.97 11.86 7.74
N LEU A 63 10.08 11.43 7.12
CA LEU A 63 11.16 12.31 6.66
C LEU A 63 10.88 12.98 5.30
N PHE A 64 9.82 12.59 4.61
CA PHE A 64 9.42 13.27 3.39
C PHE A 64 8.94 14.69 3.71
N LEU A 65 9.40 15.66 2.92
CA LEU A 65 8.99 17.06 3.02
C LEU A 65 8.09 17.40 1.83
N ASP A 66 6.97 18.04 2.12
CA ASP A 66 6.16 18.67 1.09
C ASP A 66 6.92 19.84 0.43
N PRO A 67 6.43 20.39 -0.70
CA PRO A 67 7.14 21.46 -1.41
C PRO A 67 7.35 22.75 -0.61
N LYS A 68 6.70 22.90 0.54
CA LYS A 68 6.86 24.04 1.46
C LYS A 68 7.67 23.68 2.70
N GLY A 69 8.33 22.52 2.70
CA GLY A 69 9.19 22.07 3.78
C GLY A 69 8.44 21.55 5.00
N ARG A 70 7.17 21.16 4.89
CA ARG A 70 6.40 20.54 5.98
C ARG A 70 6.48 19.01 5.88
N GLY A 71 6.73 18.32 6.97
CA GLY A 71 6.84 16.86 7.02
C GLY A 71 6.23 16.28 8.30
N GLY A 72 6.27 14.95 8.43
CA GLY A 72 5.69 14.27 9.59
C GLY A 72 6.63 14.22 10.80
N THR A 73 7.91 13.97 10.55
CA THR A 73 8.95 13.87 11.61
C THR A 73 9.82 15.11 11.67
N THR A 74 10.02 15.79 10.54
CA THR A 74 10.82 17.00 10.40
C THR A 74 10.08 18.01 9.52
N GLY A 75 10.60 19.23 9.44
CA GLY A 75 10.02 20.30 8.64
C GLY A 75 9.28 21.32 9.47
N TYR A 76 8.67 22.29 8.78
CA TYR A 76 7.81 23.30 9.39
C TYR A 76 6.46 22.69 9.77
N ASP A 77 5.89 23.20 10.86
CA ASP A 77 4.55 22.87 11.37
C ASP A 77 3.46 23.84 10.90
N MET A 78 3.85 24.91 10.20
CA MET A 78 2.98 25.99 9.76
C MET A 78 3.12 26.28 8.26
N ALA A 79 2.20 27.09 7.73
CA ALA A 79 2.32 27.67 6.40
C ALA A 79 3.38 28.81 6.36
N VAL A 80 4.67 28.47 6.38
CA VAL A 80 5.81 29.42 6.51
C VAL A 80 5.80 30.60 5.51
N ALA A 81 5.16 30.43 4.35
CA ALA A 81 5.05 31.49 3.34
C ALA A 81 3.98 32.56 3.66
N LEU A 82 3.11 32.32 4.64
CA LEU A 82 2.00 33.18 5.02
C LEU A 82 2.09 33.54 6.51
N PRO A 83 3.17 34.22 6.95
CA PRO A 83 3.36 34.55 8.36
C PRO A 83 2.24 35.43 8.94
N GLY A 84 1.56 36.20 8.10
CA GLY A 84 0.40 37.00 8.51
C GLY A 84 -0.80 36.18 8.97
N LEU A 85 -0.98 34.94 8.47
CA LEU A 85 -2.06 34.05 8.92
C LEU A 85 -1.82 33.60 10.37
N GLN A 86 -0.55 33.41 10.76
CA GLN A 86 -0.18 32.93 12.10
C GLN A 86 -0.48 33.91 13.23
N SER A 87 -0.80 35.16 12.90
CA SER A 87 -0.86 36.26 13.87
C SER A 87 -2.27 36.52 14.44
N GLY A 88 -3.31 35.85 13.91
CA GLY A 88 -4.70 35.96 14.39
C GLY A 88 -5.08 34.88 15.40
N GLU A 89 -6.21 35.04 16.10
CA GLU A 89 -6.73 34.04 17.05
C GLU A 89 -7.03 32.69 16.39
N GLU A 90 -7.49 32.69 15.13
CA GLU A 90 -7.76 31.49 14.32
C GLU A 90 -6.50 30.90 13.66
N GLY A 91 -5.35 31.60 13.72
CA GLY A 91 -4.08 31.15 13.16
C GLY A 91 -4.19 30.64 11.72
N ASP A 92 -3.66 29.44 11.48
CA ASP A 92 -3.80 28.70 10.23
C ASP A 92 -4.65 27.44 10.35
N ASP A 93 -5.69 27.48 11.19
CA ASP A 93 -6.60 26.35 11.45
C ASP A 93 -7.22 25.78 10.16
N GLU A 94 -7.54 26.63 9.18
CA GLU A 94 -8.06 26.20 7.88
C GLU A 94 -7.05 25.34 7.08
N LEU A 95 -5.75 25.48 7.36
CA LEU A 95 -4.65 24.74 6.74
C LEU A 95 -4.12 23.61 7.64
N PHE A 96 -4.74 23.37 8.80
CA PHE A 96 -4.29 22.36 9.75
C PHE A 96 -4.21 20.97 9.10
N LYS A 97 -5.15 20.64 8.22
CA LYS A 97 -5.17 19.36 7.49
C LYS A 97 -3.94 19.17 6.61
N GLU A 98 -3.41 20.24 6.04
CA GLU A 98 -2.24 20.24 5.19
C GLU A 98 -0.94 20.40 5.97
N ASN A 99 -0.98 21.05 7.14
CA ASN A 99 0.15 21.21 8.05
C ASN A 99 0.45 19.93 8.82
N ASN A 100 -0.59 19.28 9.35
CA ASN A 100 -0.47 18.05 10.12
C ASN A 100 -0.28 16.84 9.19
N LYS A 101 0.97 16.46 8.96
CA LYS A 101 1.32 15.32 8.11
C LYS A 101 1.17 14.00 8.88
N THR A 102 0.18 13.19 8.52
CA THR A 102 -0.06 11.89 9.16
C THR A 102 0.68 10.75 8.45
N PHE A 103 1.00 9.71 9.21
CA PHE A 103 1.47 8.43 8.68
C PHE A 103 0.32 7.43 8.74
N ASP A 104 -0.47 7.38 7.67
CA ASP A 104 -1.63 6.50 7.60
C ASP A 104 -1.20 5.07 7.23
N VAL A 105 -1.64 4.09 8.01
CA VAL A 105 -1.50 2.66 7.67
C VAL A 105 -2.88 2.11 7.41
N THR A 106 -3.06 1.49 6.24
CA THR A 106 -4.33 0.90 5.82
C THR A 106 -4.16 -0.59 5.56
N THR A 107 -5.25 -1.29 5.26
CA THR A 107 -5.25 -2.73 4.99
C THR A 107 -5.59 -2.99 3.53
N GLY A 108 -4.77 -3.80 2.88
CA GLY A 108 -5.05 -4.39 1.58
C GLY A 108 -5.44 -5.85 1.71
N ARG A 109 -5.97 -6.42 0.63
CA ARG A 109 -6.34 -7.83 0.54
C ARG A 109 -5.92 -8.41 -0.79
N ILE A 110 -5.35 -9.62 -0.76
CA ILE A 110 -4.95 -10.37 -1.96
C ILE A 110 -5.61 -11.75 -1.94
N GLU A 111 -6.03 -12.19 -3.12
CA GLU A 111 -6.53 -13.53 -3.39
C GLU A 111 -5.71 -14.11 -4.55
N MET A 112 -5.12 -15.28 -4.34
CA MET A 112 -4.26 -15.99 -5.27
C MET A 112 -4.90 -17.32 -5.65
N GLU A 113 -4.77 -17.70 -6.92
CA GLU A 113 -5.20 -19.00 -7.44
C GLU A 113 -4.06 -19.66 -8.21
N VAL A 114 -3.66 -20.85 -7.78
CA VAL A 114 -2.64 -21.68 -8.42
C VAL A 114 -3.20 -22.29 -9.70
N ASN A 115 -2.52 -22.08 -10.82
CA ASN A 115 -2.91 -22.63 -12.12
C ASN A 115 -1.95 -23.71 -12.61
N LYS A 116 -0.68 -23.63 -12.23
CA LYS A 116 0.38 -24.55 -12.63
C LYS A 116 1.18 -25.00 -11.41
N VAL A 117 1.54 -26.27 -11.39
CA VAL A 117 2.37 -26.88 -10.35
C VAL A 117 3.43 -27.74 -11.03
N ASN A 118 4.69 -27.42 -10.79
CA ASN A 118 5.83 -28.25 -11.17
C ASN A 118 6.34 -28.96 -9.92
N LYS A 119 6.08 -30.27 -9.83
CA LYS A 119 6.49 -31.07 -8.67
C LYS A 119 7.97 -31.40 -8.66
N GLU A 120 8.63 -31.43 -9.82
CA GLU A 120 10.04 -31.80 -9.93
C GLU A 120 10.93 -30.70 -9.34
N GLU A 121 10.56 -29.43 -9.57
CA GLU A 121 11.29 -28.24 -9.11
C GLU A 121 10.68 -27.58 -7.87
N SER A 122 9.60 -28.16 -7.32
CA SER A 122 8.80 -27.58 -6.23
C SER A 122 8.29 -26.17 -6.52
N GLU A 123 7.81 -25.91 -7.73
CA GLU A 123 7.33 -24.59 -8.15
C GLU A 123 5.81 -24.54 -8.31
N ILE A 124 5.22 -23.41 -7.95
CA ILE A 124 3.82 -23.08 -8.20
C ILE A 124 3.73 -21.75 -8.94
N GLY A 125 2.74 -21.64 -9.81
CA GLY A 125 2.44 -20.42 -10.54
C GLY A 125 0.96 -20.25 -10.77
N GLY A 126 0.50 -19.01 -10.82
CA GLY A 126 -0.92 -18.73 -10.83
C GLY A 126 -1.26 -17.29 -11.14
N VAL A 127 -2.50 -16.93 -10.82
CA VAL A 127 -3.03 -15.57 -10.96
C VAL A 127 -3.37 -15.00 -9.60
N PHE A 128 -3.32 -13.69 -9.46
CA PHE A 128 -3.78 -13.00 -8.26
C PHE A 128 -4.69 -11.84 -8.60
N VAL A 129 -5.54 -11.50 -7.63
CA VAL A 129 -6.32 -10.27 -7.58
C VAL A 129 -6.04 -9.63 -6.23
N ALA A 130 -5.54 -8.39 -6.23
CA ALA A 130 -5.33 -7.63 -5.01
C ALA A 130 -6.14 -6.33 -5.04
N THR A 131 -6.65 -5.93 -3.89
CA THR A 131 -7.32 -4.65 -3.67
C THR A 131 -6.71 -3.95 -2.48
N GLN A 132 -6.40 -2.66 -2.62
CA GLN A 132 -5.79 -1.84 -1.58
C GLN A 132 -6.16 -0.37 -1.76
N LEU A 133 -5.79 0.47 -0.81
CA LEU A 133 -5.91 1.92 -0.95
C LEU A 133 -4.65 2.52 -1.57
N GLY A 134 -4.83 3.65 -2.25
CA GLY A 134 -3.75 4.47 -2.79
C GLY A 134 -3.21 5.49 -1.78
N ASP A 135 -2.36 6.38 -2.27
CA ASP A 135 -1.75 7.47 -1.49
C ASP A 135 -2.78 8.48 -0.93
N THR A 136 -2.60 8.88 0.33
CA THR A 136 -3.39 9.93 1.02
C THR A 136 -2.70 11.28 1.05
N ASP A 137 -1.48 11.38 0.48
CA ASP A 137 -0.61 12.56 0.56
C ASP A 137 -0.42 13.03 2.01
N MET A 138 -0.12 12.07 2.89
CA MET A 138 0.07 12.27 4.34
C MET A 138 -1.18 12.84 5.04
N GLY A 139 -2.36 12.30 4.69
CA GLY A 139 -3.66 12.66 5.29
C GLY A 139 -4.41 13.82 4.60
N SER A 140 -3.82 14.45 3.59
CA SER A 140 -4.40 15.63 2.93
C SER A 140 -5.56 15.30 1.98
N LYS A 141 -5.60 14.09 1.41
CA LYS A 141 -6.63 13.66 0.44
C LYS A 141 -7.20 12.28 0.74
N VAL A 142 -8.41 12.04 0.23
CA VAL A 142 -9.07 10.72 0.30
C VAL A 142 -8.39 9.77 -0.70
N PRO A 143 -7.91 8.59 -0.28
CA PRO A 143 -7.26 7.65 -1.18
C PRO A 143 -8.29 6.97 -2.08
N LYS A 144 -7.91 6.67 -3.34
CA LYS A 144 -8.73 5.83 -4.22
C LYS A 144 -8.46 4.35 -3.94
N LYS A 145 -9.47 3.51 -4.12
CA LYS A 145 -9.30 2.04 -4.12
C LYS A 145 -8.64 1.61 -5.42
N VAL A 146 -7.53 0.88 -5.32
CA VAL A 146 -6.78 0.33 -6.45
C VAL A 146 -7.01 -1.17 -6.50
N LEU A 147 -7.27 -1.69 -7.70
CA LEU A 147 -7.39 -3.12 -7.97
C LEU A 147 -6.29 -3.52 -8.96
N THR A 148 -5.46 -4.49 -8.58
CA THR A 148 -4.44 -5.06 -9.44
C THR A 148 -4.77 -6.52 -9.73
N LYS A 149 -4.54 -6.93 -10.97
CA LYS A 149 -4.63 -8.33 -11.40
C LYS A 149 -3.31 -8.67 -12.07
N GLY A 150 -2.80 -9.86 -11.80
CA GLY A 150 -1.54 -10.29 -12.37
C GLY A 150 -1.31 -11.78 -12.22
N ILE A 151 -0.08 -12.17 -12.49
CA ILE A 151 0.41 -13.53 -12.27
C ILE A 151 1.36 -13.53 -11.08
N PHE A 152 1.41 -14.65 -10.36
CA PHE A 152 2.40 -14.88 -9.33
C PHE A 152 3.15 -16.17 -9.59
N TYR A 153 4.31 -16.27 -8.95
CA TYR A 153 5.19 -17.43 -8.96
C TYR A 153 5.77 -17.61 -7.55
N ALA A 154 5.93 -18.85 -7.13
CA ALA A 154 6.65 -19.18 -5.90
C ALA A 154 7.35 -20.54 -6.05
N ARG A 155 8.46 -20.70 -5.33
CA ARG A 155 9.08 -22.00 -5.07
C ARG A 155 8.78 -22.40 -3.63
N VAL A 156 8.37 -23.65 -3.42
CA VAL A 156 8.03 -24.24 -2.14
C VAL A 156 9.23 -25.03 -1.63
N GLU A 157 9.49 -24.93 -0.33
CA GLU A 157 10.55 -25.69 0.37
C GLU A 157 9.96 -26.54 1.49
#